data_AF-A0A5E4GIF6-F1
#
_entry.id   AF-A0A5E4GIF6-F1
#
_cell.length_a   1.000
_cell.length_b   1.000
_cell.length_c   1.000
_cell.angle_alpha   90.00
_cell.angle_beta   90.00
_cell.angle_gamma   90.00
#
_symmetry.space_group_name_H-M   'P 1'
#
loop_
_entity.id
_entity.type
_entity.pdbx_description
1 polymer ?
#
loop_
_entity_poly.entity_id
_entity_poly.type
_entity_poly.pdbx_seq_one_letter_code
_entity_poly.pdbx_strand_id
1 'polypeptide(L)'
;MKSELQTIKKGSEPVSQYLQRIKDARDHLSAAGVSFEDDDIVILALNGLPSDYNTFRCMVRGREHVLSLKDFRSQLIAEEATLEQTNSASPFVSAMLAQNQTFQGKALVLDEGISNSQPQ
;
A
#
# COMPACT_ATOMS: atom_id res chain seq x y z
N MET A 1 1.86 -33.54 -3.88
CA MET A 1 0.77 -32.98 -3.05
C MET A 1 1.19 -31.77 -2.21
N LYS A 2 2.43 -31.66 -1.68
CA LYS A 2 2.94 -30.39 -1.08
C LYS A 2 3.21 -29.25 -2.08
N SER A 3 3.35 -29.57 -3.37
CA SER A 3 3.72 -28.60 -4.40
C SER A 3 2.62 -27.58 -4.72
N GLU A 4 1.33 -27.95 -4.58
CA GLU A 4 0.19 -27.09 -4.93
C GLU A 4 0.22 -25.74 -4.19
N LEU A 5 0.45 -25.76 -2.88
CA LEU A 5 0.56 -24.55 -2.04
C LEU A 5 1.82 -23.73 -2.33
N GLN A 6 2.91 -24.38 -2.74
CA GLN A 6 4.18 -23.69 -3.06
C GLN A 6 4.13 -22.94 -4.40
N THR A 7 3.19 -23.30 -5.28
CA THR A 7 2.98 -22.64 -6.58
C THR A 7 1.98 -21.49 -6.56
N ILE A 8 1.26 -21.25 -5.45
CA ILE A 8 0.29 -20.14 -5.38
C ILE A 8 1.06 -18.82 -5.32
N LYS A 9 0.98 -18.06 -6.42
CA LYS A 9 1.54 -16.72 -6.53
C LYS A 9 0.41 -15.71 -6.68
N LYS A 10 0.56 -14.53 -6.07
CA LYS A 10 -0.41 -13.43 -6.17
C LYS A 10 -0.56 -12.94 -7.61
N GLY A 11 0.55 -12.75 -8.32
CA GLY A 11 0.52 -12.12 -9.64
C GLY A 11 -0.11 -10.73 -9.59
N SER A 12 -1.06 -10.46 -10.50
CA SER A 12 -1.79 -9.20 -10.59
C SER A 12 -3.13 -9.20 -9.81
N GLU A 13 -3.46 -10.29 -9.12
CA GLU A 13 -4.72 -10.39 -8.38
C GLU A 13 -4.64 -9.59 -7.06
N PRO A 14 -5.77 -9.09 -6.53
CA PRO A 14 -5.78 -8.38 -5.25
C PRO A 14 -5.31 -9.30 -4.10
N VAL A 15 -4.66 -8.73 -3.08
CA VAL A 15 -4.15 -9.49 -1.90
C VAL A 15 -5.24 -10.35 -1.26
N SER A 16 -6.48 -9.84 -1.21
CA SER A 16 -7.62 -10.55 -0.63
C SER A 16 -7.92 -11.88 -1.34
N GLN A 17 -7.88 -11.90 -2.68
CA GLN A 17 -8.11 -13.10 -3.49
C GLN A 17 -6.97 -14.09 -3.35
N TYR A 18 -5.73 -13.61 -3.40
CA TYR A 18 -4.53 -14.41 -3.16
C TYR A 18 -4.58 -15.16 -1.82
N LEU A 19 -4.92 -14.44 -0.74
CA LEU A 19 -5.01 -15.01 0.60
C LEU A 19 -6.20 -15.96 0.76
N GLN A 20 -7.28 -15.76 0.03
CA GLN A 20 -8.41 -16.71 0.01
C GLN A 20 -7.95 -18.04 -0.59
N ARG A 21 -7.24 -18.02 -1.73
CA ARG A 21 -6.72 -19.25 -2.36
C ARG A 21 -5.78 -20.05 -1.45
N ILE A 22 -4.94 -19.36 -0.69
CA ILE A 22 -4.08 -20.01 0.32
C ILE A 22 -4.92 -20.69 1.40
N LYS A 23 -5.98 -20.03 1.85
CA LYS A 23 -6.89 -20.59 2.86
C LYS A 23 -7.63 -21.80 2.31
N ASP A 24 -8.19 -21.72 1.10
CA ASP A 24 -8.90 -22.84 0.48
C ASP A 24 -7.98 -24.06 0.30
N ALA A 25 -6.73 -23.83 -0.12
CA ALA A 25 -5.72 -24.89 -0.22
C ALA A 25 -5.37 -25.49 1.14
N ARG A 26 -5.23 -24.67 2.20
CA ARG A 26 -5.04 -25.14 3.57
C ARG A 26 -6.21 -26.01 4.02
N ASP A 27 -7.44 -25.53 3.84
CA ASP A 27 -8.65 -26.22 4.29
C ASP A 27 -8.83 -27.55 3.55
N HIS A 28 -8.51 -27.59 2.24
CA HIS A 28 -8.52 -28.81 1.45
C HIS A 28 -7.49 -29.84 1.94
N LEU A 29 -6.26 -29.42 2.23
CA LEU A 29 -5.23 -30.31 2.78
C LEU A 29 -5.54 -30.74 4.22
N SER A 30 -6.15 -29.87 5.02
CA SER A 30 -6.62 -30.20 6.35
C SER A 30 -7.69 -31.28 6.31
N ALA A 31 -8.60 -31.24 5.33
CA ALA A 31 -9.59 -32.30 5.12
C ALA A 31 -8.94 -33.64 4.71
N ALA A 32 -7.77 -33.60 4.10
CA ALA A 32 -6.95 -34.79 3.79
C ALA A 32 -6.04 -35.24 4.96
N GLY A 33 -6.19 -34.64 6.15
CA GLY A 33 -5.42 -34.98 7.35
C GLY A 33 -4.05 -34.31 7.44
N VAL A 34 -3.76 -33.31 6.59
CA VAL A 34 -2.51 -32.55 6.62
C VAL A 34 -2.76 -31.18 7.25
N SER A 35 -2.30 -31.00 8.49
CA SER A 35 -2.36 -29.71 9.18
C SER A 35 -1.17 -28.82 8.84
N PHE A 36 -1.43 -27.52 8.70
CA PHE A 36 -0.40 -26.49 8.58
C PHE A 36 -0.52 -25.52 9.74
N GLU A 37 0.63 -25.23 10.36
CA GLU A 37 0.75 -24.17 11.35
C GLU A 37 0.64 -22.81 10.68
N ASP A 38 0.23 -21.83 11.46
CA ASP A 38 0.03 -20.47 10.98
C ASP A 38 1.34 -19.87 10.43
N ASP A 39 2.47 -20.22 11.04
CA ASP A 39 3.82 -19.82 10.62
C ASP A 39 4.18 -20.36 9.21
N ASP A 40 3.86 -21.62 8.94
CA ASP A 40 4.07 -22.22 7.62
C ASP A 40 3.26 -21.50 6.53
N ILE A 41 2.03 -21.12 6.86
CA ILE A 41 1.15 -20.38 5.96
C ILE A 41 1.70 -18.98 5.68
N VAL A 42 2.24 -18.29 6.69
CA VAL A 42 2.90 -16.98 6.51
C VAL A 42 4.12 -17.13 5.61
N ILE A 43 4.97 -18.13 5.82
CA ILE A 43 6.16 -18.36 4.99
C ILE A 43 5.77 -18.65 3.54
N LEU A 44 4.78 -19.50 3.32
CA LEU A 44 4.26 -19.82 1.99
C LEU A 44 3.71 -18.57 1.30
N ALA A 45 2.92 -17.76 2.02
CA ALA A 45 2.39 -16.50 1.51
C ALA A 45 3.52 -15.55 1.10
N LEU A 46 4.54 -15.37 1.95
CA LEU A 46 5.69 -14.51 1.65
C LEU A 46 6.50 -14.94 0.42
N ASN A 47 6.48 -16.23 0.08
CA ASN A 47 7.17 -16.78 -1.10
C ASN A 47 6.39 -16.60 -2.41
N GLY A 48 5.06 -16.45 -2.31
CA GLY A 48 4.19 -16.22 -3.48
C GLY A 48 3.98 -14.74 -3.82
N LEU A 49 4.50 -13.81 -3.03
CA LEU A 49 4.44 -12.37 -3.31
C LEU A 49 5.39 -11.94 -4.45
N PRO A 50 4.99 -10.96 -5.29
CA PRO A 50 5.86 -10.38 -6.31
C PRO A 50 6.94 -9.47 -5.71
N SER A 51 7.89 -9.04 -6.54
CA SER A 51 9.06 -8.22 -6.12
C SER A 51 8.70 -6.91 -5.45
N ASP A 52 7.55 -6.33 -5.81
CA ASP A 52 7.12 -5.02 -5.30
C ASP A 52 6.88 -5.05 -3.78
N TYR A 53 6.64 -6.24 -3.22
CA TYR A 53 6.44 -6.49 -1.79
C TYR A 53 7.76 -6.83 -1.06
N ASN A 54 8.93 -6.66 -1.69
CA ASN A 54 10.22 -7.03 -1.07
C ASN A 54 10.47 -6.30 0.26
N THR A 55 10.08 -5.03 0.36
CA THR A 55 10.16 -4.26 1.61
C THR A 55 9.34 -4.92 2.72
N PHE A 56 8.08 -5.24 2.44
CA PHE A 56 7.22 -5.98 3.35
C PHE A 56 7.80 -7.34 3.73
N ARG A 57 8.32 -8.11 2.76
CA ARG A 57 8.95 -9.42 3.01
C ARG A 57 10.14 -9.29 3.97
N CYS A 58 10.98 -8.27 3.79
CA CYS A 58 12.11 -8.01 4.68
C CYS A 58 11.63 -7.63 6.09
N MET A 59 10.62 -6.76 6.18
CA MET A 59 10.04 -6.32 7.46
C MET A 59 9.47 -7.50 8.26
N VAL A 60 8.71 -8.39 7.60
CA VAL A 60 8.13 -9.55 8.27
C VAL A 60 9.21 -10.54 8.69
N ARG A 61 10.23 -10.79 7.85
CA ARG A 61 11.35 -11.69 8.16
C ARG A 61 12.28 -11.17 9.26
N GLY A 62 12.36 -9.85 9.42
CA GLY A 62 13.20 -9.21 10.44
C GLY A 62 12.57 -9.17 11.83
N ARG A 63 11.31 -9.62 12.01
CA ARG A 63 10.67 -9.69 13.32
C ARG A 63 11.18 -10.88 14.12
N GLU A 64 11.39 -10.65 15.41
CA GLU A 64 11.82 -11.68 16.37
C GLU A 64 10.72 -12.71 16.68
N HIS A 65 9.46 -12.32 16.49
CA HIS A 65 8.29 -13.19 16.67
C HIS A 65 7.46 -13.27 15.41
N VAL A 66 6.92 -14.47 15.14
CA VAL A 66 6.04 -14.70 14.00
C VAL A 66 4.71 -13.99 14.24
N LEU A 67 4.22 -13.33 13.19
CA LEU A 67 2.93 -12.65 13.23
C LEU A 67 1.79 -13.65 13.29
N SER A 68 0.74 -13.31 14.04
CA SER A 68 -0.52 -14.01 13.88
C SER A 68 -1.00 -13.91 12.42
N LEU A 69 -1.69 -14.94 11.92
CA LEU A 69 -2.25 -14.91 10.56
C LEU A 69 -3.17 -13.71 10.32
N LYS A 70 -3.87 -13.25 11.36
CA LYS A 70 -4.74 -12.08 11.30
C LYS A 70 -3.93 -10.81 11.07
N ASP A 71 -2.87 -10.60 11.83
CA ASP A 71 -2.04 -9.40 11.71
C ASP A 71 -1.26 -9.39 10.39
N PHE A 72 -0.75 -10.55 9.98
CA PHE A 72 -0.13 -10.73 8.67
C PHE A 72 -1.09 -10.31 7.54
N ARG A 73 -2.34 -10.80 7.59
CA ARG A 73 -3.40 -10.43 6.65
C ARG A 73 -3.64 -8.92 6.59
N SER A 74 -3.85 -8.30 7.75
CA SER A 74 -4.13 -6.86 7.84
C SER A 74 -2.97 -6.01 7.30
N GLN A 75 -1.73 -6.36 7.65
CA GLN A 75 -0.56 -5.61 7.19
C GLN A 75 -0.29 -5.80 5.69
N LEU A 76 -0.52 -7.00 5.15
CA LEU A 76 -0.33 -7.25 3.72
C LEU A 76 -1.34 -6.46 2.85
N ILE A 77 -2.58 -6.31 3.32
CA ILE A 77 -3.59 -5.47 2.65
C ILE A 77 -3.20 -3.98 2.72
N ALA A 78 -2.69 -3.52 3.86
CA ALA A 78 -2.21 -2.14 4.00
C ALA A 78 -1.01 -1.85 3.09
N GLU A 79 -0.11 -2.82 2.92
CA GLU A 79 1.00 -2.73 1.98
C GLU A 79 0.51 -2.60 0.53
N GLU A 80 -0.49 -3.39 0.12
CA GLU A 80 -1.08 -3.28 -1.23
C GLU A 80 -1.58 -1.86 -1.51
N ALA A 81 -2.34 -1.28 -0.58
CA ALA A 81 -2.83 0.10 -0.72
C ALA A 81 -1.70 1.15 -0.76
N THR A 82 -0.57 0.88 -0.10
CA THR A 82 0.61 1.75 -0.11
C THR A 82 1.33 1.68 -1.46
N LEU A 83 1.47 0.48 -2.02
CA LEU A 83 2.06 0.28 -3.34
C LEU A 83 1.22 0.93 -4.44
N GLU A 84 -0.11 0.84 -4.37
CA GLU A 84 -1.02 1.49 -5.30
C GLU A 84 -0.87 3.03 -5.31
N GLN A 85 -0.73 3.65 -4.13
CA GLN A 85 -0.48 5.09 -4.02
C GLN A 85 0.88 5.50 -4.59
N THR A 86 1.92 4.71 -4.32
CA THR A 86 3.28 5.00 -4.79
C THR A 86 3.38 4.89 -6.31
N ASN A 87 2.66 3.95 -6.92
CA ASN A 87 2.63 3.79 -8.37
C ASN A 87 1.81 4.88 -9.09
N SER A 88 0.86 5.50 -8.38
CA SER A 88 0.00 6.58 -8.89
C SER A 88 0.64 7.97 -8.74
N ALA A 89 1.55 8.14 -7.78
CA ALA A 89 2.18 9.42 -7.46
C ALA A 89 3.48 9.60 -8.25
N SER A 90 3.38 10.04 -9.51
CA SER A 90 4.52 10.68 -10.16
C SER A 90 4.82 12.01 -9.45
N PRO A 91 6.05 12.24 -8.95
CA PRO A 91 6.42 13.48 -8.27
C PRO A 91 6.12 14.74 -9.10
N PHE A 92 6.18 14.61 -10.42
CA PHE A 92 5.87 15.67 -11.37
C PHE A 92 4.37 16.06 -11.37
N VAL A 93 3.48 15.07 -11.26
CA VAL A 93 2.03 15.29 -11.30
C VAL A 93 1.54 15.94 -10.01
N SER A 94 2.08 15.53 -8.86
CA SER A 94 1.79 16.17 -7.57
C SER A 94 2.24 17.65 -7.54
N ALA A 95 3.39 17.98 -8.14
CA ALA A 95 3.88 19.36 -8.23
C ALA A 95 3.01 20.24 -9.15
N MET A 96 2.46 19.69 -10.24
CA MET A 96 1.55 20.45 -11.13
C MET A 96 0.21 20.77 -10.46
N LEU A 97 -0.37 19.83 -9.71
CA LEU A 97 -1.64 20.04 -8.99
C LEU A 97 -1.52 21.11 -7.90
N ALA A 98 -0.38 21.18 -7.21
CA ALA A 98 -0.12 22.19 -6.20
C ALA A 98 0.07 23.61 -6.79
N GLN A 99 0.69 23.74 -7.97
CA GLN A 99 0.95 25.02 -8.61
C GLN A 99 -0.31 25.70 -9.15
N ASN A 100 -1.36 24.93 -9.47
CA ASN A 100 -2.60 25.48 -10.02
C ASN A 100 -3.53 26.10 -8.96
N GLN A 101 -3.18 26.04 -7.66
CA GLN A 101 -4.01 26.59 -6.57
C GLN A 101 -3.57 27.96 -6.05
N THR A 102 -2.44 28.54 -6.49
CA THR A 102 -1.88 29.78 -5.89
C THR A 102 -2.23 31.08 -6.64
N PHE A 103 -3.21 31.08 -7.56
CA PHE A 103 -3.58 32.28 -8.32
C PHE A 103 -4.93 32.88 -7.92
N GLN A 104 -5.17 33.10 -6.62
CA GLN A 104 -6.21 34.05 -6.20
C GLN A 104 -5.80 34.83 -4.95
N GLY A 105 -5.71 36.16 -5.10
CA GLY A 105 -5.90 37.10 -3.99
C GLY A 105 -4.74 38.04 -3.69
N LYS A 106 -4.62 39.14 -4.47
CA LYS A 106 -4.50 40.53 -3.95
C LYS A 106 -4.37 41.51 -5.12
N ALA A 107 -5.50 42.05 -5.57
CA ALA A 107 -5.51 43.33 -6.27
C ALA A 107 -5.29 44.43 -5.22
N LEU A 108 -4.12 45.07 -5.24
CA LEU A 108 -3.89 46.30 -4.50
C LEU A 108 -4.60 47.42 -5.24
N VAL A 109 -5.78 47.82 -4.76
CA VAL A 109 -6.46 49.05 -5.20
C VAL A 109 -5.61 50.22 -4.69
N LEU A 110 -5.00 50.97 -5.61
CA LEU A 110 -4.44 52.28 -5.32
C LEU A 110 -5.61 53.25 -5.18
N ASP A 111 -5.99 53.55 -3.94
CA ASP A 111 -6.93 54.64 -3.63
C ASP A 111 -6.19 55.96 -3.80
N GLU A 112 -6.45 56.65 -4.91
CA GLU A 112 -5.91 57.97 -5.23
C GLU A 112 -6.78 59.04 -4.55
N GLY A 113 -6.50 59.29 -3.27
CA GLY A 113 -7.09 60.40 -2.52
C GLY A 113 -6.39 61.73 -2.82
N ILE A 114 -6.96 62.51 -3.73
CA ILE A 114 -6.59 63.91 -3.97
C ILE A 114 -6.87 64.72 -2.70
N SER A 115 -5.85 65.28 -2.06
CA SER A 115 -6.00 66.42 -1.15
C SER A 115 -4.99 67.50 -1.52
N ASN A 116 -5.51 68.45 -2.28
CA ASN A 116 -4.86 69.70 -2.60
C ASN A 116 -4.85 70.58 -1.34
N SER A 117 -3.68 70.96 -0.86
CA SER A 117 -3.51 71.96 0.20
C SER A 117 -2.21 72.71 -0.03
N GLN A 118 -2.31 73.84 -0.74
CA GLN A 118 -1.29 74.90 -0.72
C GLN A 118 -1.07 75.37 0.72
N PRO A 119 0.17 75.74 1.07
CA PRO A 119 0.37 77.17 1.30
C PRO A 119 1.75 77.71 0.89
N GLN A 120 1.76 79.04 0.81
CA GLN A 120 2.86 80.01 0.65
C GLN A 120 3.13 80.47 -0.78
#